data_AF-A0A4T0R062-F1
#
_entry.id   AF-A0A4T0R062-F1
#
_cell.length_a   1.000
_cell.length_b   1.000
_cell.length_c   1.000
_cell.angle_alpha   90.00
_cell.angle_beta   90.00
_cell.angle_gamma   90.00
#
_symmetry.space_group_name_H-M   'P 1'
#
loop_
_entity.id
_entity.type
_entity.pdbx_description
1 polymer ?
#
loop_
_entity_poly.entity_id
_entity_poly.type
_entity_poly.pdbx_seq_one_letter_code
_entity_poly.pdbx_strand_id
1 'polypeptide(L)'
;MNSVVPHVSNHKLKLPELPVPPLEQTAQRLLESAKVLTTDENQIKTLELRIASFLANEDPKLQSRLEEYKKDPRNLLSLEQIWDDANYMEYRDSTVVNVSFFYGFVPMSRPLSETQFAARIAHHALQFRKTLFDGQLEPDFIDKDKSPLCMNSYRFMFDACRMPCKPADYVNVNRQKIGHVAVVHKGNWWSIPATTADGTPLSVSELEQNIDYIINQPVKEGFVGVLTTRNRDKWADIDPTNADSLAEIESAAFVIALDGMQTLDTPVTKSRHLWHAGDGGKFSSNRFVDKPAQFICWTDQSSNTARGGLIGEHSAMDGTPIVRFCEFILENIEKFLHRLEEPVDRSIANARTDNSMPLHQKMMMRSKYIVKTIQS
;
A
#
# COMPACT_ATOMS: atom_id res chain seq x y z
N MET A 1 20.50 10.64 3.01
CA MET A 1 19.89 10.57 1.65
C MET A 1 18.76 11.57 1.60
N ASN A 2 18.75 12.47 0.62
CA ASN A 2 17.69 13.46 0.47
C ASN A 2 16.35 12.75 0.25
N SER A 3 15.34 13.02 1.09
CA SER A 3 13.98 12.51 0.91
C SER A 3 13.50 12.83 -0.51
N VAL A 4 13.22 11.80 -1.29
CA VAL A 4 12.86 11.95 -2.70
C VAL A 4 11.38 12.33 -2.84
N VAL A 5 10.60 12.44 -1.75
CA VAL A 5 9.30 13.14 -1.79
C VAL A 5 9.63 14.63 -1.75
N PRO A 6 9.43 15.36 -2.87
CA PRO A 6 9.98 16.72 -2.99
C PRO A 6 9.47 17.68 -1.92
N HIS A 7 8.33 17.37 -1.30
CA HIS A 7 7.64 18.20 -0.33
C HIS A 7 6.94 17.34 0.73
N VAL A 8 7.59 17.08 1.86
CA VAL A 8 6.88 16.54 3.01
C VAL A 8 6.07 17.68 3.63
N SER A 9 4.75 17.60 3.59
CA SER A 9 3.84 18.72 3.90
C SER A 9 3.98 19.30 5.31
N ASN A 10 4.64 18.58 6.22
CA ASN A 10 4.81 18.99 7.60
C ASN A 10 6.21 19.58 7.93
N HIS A 11 7.08 19.86 6.96
CA HIS A 11 8.42 20.44 7.23
C HIS A 11 8.38 21.71 8.09
N LYS A 12 7.27 22.46 8.04
CA LYS A 12 7.05 23.68 8.83
C LYS A 12 6.54 23.42 10.26
N LEU A 13 6.10 22.19 10.57
CA LEU A 13 5.38 21.85 11.80
C LEU A 13 6.29 21.46 12.98
N LYS A 14 7.63 21.52 12.81
CA LYS A 14 8.64 21.27 13.86
C LYS A 14 8.30 20.06 14.76
N LEU A 15 8.37 18.86 14.19
CA LEU A 15 8.14 17.61 14.92
C LEU A 15 9.15 17.44 16.08
N PRO A 16 8.73 16.90 17.23
CA PRO A 16 9.67 16.50 18.27
C PRO A 16 10.53 15.33 17.80
N GLU A 17 11.79 15.31 18.25
CA GLU A 17 12.65 14.13 18.06
C GLU A 17 12.22 12.99 18.98
N LEU A 18 12.38 11.75 18.51
CA LEU A 18 12.10 10.58 19.33
C LEU A 18 13.00 10.57 20.58
N PRO A 19 12.46 10.52 21.80
CA PRO A 19 13.26 10.55 23.03
C PRO A 19 14.01 9.23 23.24
N VAL A 20 15.11 9.29 24.00
CA VAL A 20 15.70 8.11 24.64
C VAL A 20 15.17 8.10 26.07
N PRO A 21 14.29 7.17 26.46
CA PRO A 21 13.78 7.12 27.84
C PRO A 21 14.91 6.83 28.84
N PRO A 22 14.80 7.29 30.09
CA PRO A 22 15.69 6.84 31.17
C PRO A 22 15.65 5.32 31.31
N LEU A 23 16.81 4.70 31.56
CA LEU A 23 16.89 3.25 31.57
C LEU A 23 16.14 2.64 32.76
N GLU A 24 16.15 3.29 33.91
CA GLU A 24 15.43 2.87 35.11
C GLU A 24 13.92 2.85 34.86
N GLN A 25 13.41 3.84 34.13
CA GLN A 25 11.99 3.88 33.75
C GLN A 25 11.64 2.74 32.79
N THR A 26 12.52 2.43 31.83
CA THR A 26 12.34 1.32 30.89
C THR A 26 12.36 -0.02 31.63
N ALA A 27 13.32 -0.21 32.54
CA ALA A 27 13.45 -1.40 33.36
C ALA A 27 12.24 -1.64 34.28
N GLN A 28 11.74 -0.57 34.91
CA GLN A 28 10.52 -0.66 35.73
C GLN A 28 9.31 -1.10 34.90
N ARG A 29 9.10 -0.48 33.73
CA ARG A 29 8.00 -0.86 32.82
C ARG A 29 8.11 -2.29 32.31
N LEU A 30 9.33 -2.75 32.02
CA LEU A 30 9.59 -4.15 31.65
C LEU A 30 9.15 -5.09 32.78
N LEU A 31 9.54 -4.80 34.02
CA LEU A 31 9.18 -5.63 35.17
C LEU A 31 7.66 -5.66 35.42
N GLU A 32 7.01 -4.49 35.37
CA GLU A 32 5.56 -4.37 35.50
C GLU A 32 4.83 -5.18 34.42
N SER A 33 5.31 -5.10 33.18
CA SER A 33 4.76 -5.87 32.04
C SER A 33 5.03 -7.36 32.16
N ALA A 34 6.17 -7.78 32.70
CA ALA A 34 6.51 -9.20 32.85
C ALA A 34 5.73 -9.85 34.00
N LYS A 35 5.46 -9.12 35.09
CA LYS A 35 4.69 -9.61 36.25
C LYS A 35 3.26 -10.02 35.90
N VAL A 36 2.69 -9.48 34.82
CA VAL A 36 1.35 -9.90 34.36
C VAL A 36 1.37 -11.14 33.45
N LEU A 37 2.54 -11.56 32.97
CA LEU A 37 2.70 -12.70 32.06
C LEU A 37 2.95 -14.03 32.78
N THR A 38 3.31 -13.99 34.07
CA THR A 38 3.62 -15.20 34.86
C THR A 38 3.23 -15.01 36.32
N THR A 39 2.79 -16.09 36.96
CA THR A 39 2.55 -16.15 38.41
C THR A 39 3.68 -16.84 39.17
N ASP A 40 4.73 -17.30 38.48
CA ASP A 40 5.89 -17.95 39.10
C ASP A 40 6.79 -16.90 39.76
N GLU A 41 6.73 -16.83 41.09
CA GLU A 41 7.53 -15.91 41.90
C GLU A 41 9.04 -16.09 41.69
N ASN A 42 9.51 -17.29 41.37
CA ASN A 42 10.93 -17.53 41.12
C ASN A 42 11.39 -16.91 39.79
N GLN A 43 10.53 -16.93 38.76
CA GLN A 43 10.82 -16.27 37.49
C GLN A 43 10.84 -14.75 37.66
N ILE A 44 9.87 -14.20 38.39
CA ILE A 44 9.82 -12.76 38.70
C ILE A 44 11.07 -12.34 39.46
N LYS A 45 11.43 -13.06 40.54
CA LYS A 45 12.63 -12.77 41.33
C LYS A 45 13.91 -12.88 40.50
N THR A 46 13.98 -13.86 39.60
CA THR A 46 15.11 -14.01 38.66
C THR A 46 15.20 -12.80 37.73
N LEU A 47 14.07 -12.32 37.18
CA LEU A 47 14.04 -11.14 36.34
C LEU A 47 14.45 -9.88 37.12
N GLU A 48 13.96 -9.69 38.34
CA GLU A 48 14.33 -8.57 39.22
C GLU A 48 15.85 -8.53 39.46
N LEU A 49 16.46 -9.68 39.78
CA LEU A 49 17.90 -9.79 39.96
C LEU A 49 18.68 -9.47 38.68
N ARG A 50 18.21 -9.93 37.52
CA ARG A 50 18.84 -9.63 36.22
C ARG A 50 18.75 -8.15 35.87
N ILE A 51 17.58 -7.54 36.07
CA ILE A 51 17.40 -6.10 35.87
C ILE A 51 18.32 -5.31 36.79
N ALA A 52 18.38 -5.64 38.08
CA ALA A 52 19.27 -4.97 39.04
C ALA A 52 20.75 -5.11 38.64
N SER A 53 21.16 -6.30 38.19
CA SER A 53 22.52 -6.54 37.69
C SER A 53 22.83 -5.73 36.42
N PHE A 54 21.88 -5.63 35.50
CA PHE A 54 22.03 -4.86 34.26
C PHE A 54 22.19 -3.35 34.57
N LEU A 55 21.32 -2.82 35.44
CA LEU A 55 21.39 -1.44 35.93
C LEU A 55 22.69 -1.11 36.67
N ALA A 56 23.26 -2.09 37.39
CA ALA A 56 24.51 -1.87 38.11
C ALA A 56 25.78 -1.92 37.22
N ASN A 57 25.79 -2.78 36.19
CA ASN A 57 27.05 -3.17 35.53
C ASN A 57 27.15 -2.78 34.04
N GLU A 58 26.04 -2.80 33.29
CA GLU A 58 26.06 -2.61 31.82
C GLU A 58 25.37 -1.30 31.38
N ASP A 59 24.51 -0.78 32.25
CA ASP A 59 23.58 0.33 32.05
C ASP A 59 24.21 1.66 31.63
N PRO A 60 25.16 2.27 32.37
CA PRO A 60 25.56 3.66 32.08
C PRO A 60 26.25 3.79 30.73
N LYS A 61 26.99 2.74 30.32
CA LYS A 61 27.76 2.77 29.07
C LYS A 61 26.84 2.63 27.85
N LEU A 62 25.84 1.75 27.89
CA LEU A 62 24.94 1.54 26.76
C LEU A 62 23.97 2.72 26.60
N GLN A 63 23.39 3.20 27.71
CA GLN A 63 22.54 4.39 27.70
C GLN A 63 23.30 5.62 27.20
N SER A 64 24.51 5.88 27.73
CA SER A 64 25.35 7.01 27.27
C SER A 64 25.67 6.91 25.79
N ARG A 65 26.00 5.71 25.28
CA ARG A 65 26.24 5.50 23.83
C ARG A 65 25.00 5.79 23.00
N LEU A 66 23.81 5.40 23.46
CA LEU A 66 22.55 5.66 22.75
C LEU A 66 22.21 7.17 22.76
N GLU A 67 22.43 7.85 23.87
CA GLU A 67 22.25 9.30 23.99
C GLU A 67 23.26 10.08 23.15
N GLU A 68 24.53 9.67 23.13
CA GLU A 68 25.56 10.22 22.24
C GLU A 68 25.23 9.97 20.77
N TYR A 69 24.76 8.76 20.46
CA TYR A 69 24.33 8.40 19.12
C TYR A 69 23.18 9.31 18.64
N LYS A 70 22.21 9.59 19.51
CA LYS A 70 21.10 10.51 19.20
C LYS A 70 21.55 11.95 18.94
N LYS A 71 22.62 12.43 19.59
CA LYS A 71 23.09 13.83 19.44
C LYS A 71 23.61 14.14 18.04
N ASP A 72 23.98 13.13 17.26
CA ASP A 72 24.44 13.32 15.89
C ASP A 72 23.24 13.46 14.93
N PRO A 73 23.06 14.62 14.28
CA PRO A 73 21.94 14.83 13.35
C PRO A 73 21.92 13.85 12.17
N ARG A 74 23.05 13.21 11.86
CA ARG A 74 23.14 12.16 10.83
C ARG A 74 22.36 10.91 11.21
N ASN A 75 22.11 10.71 12.50
CA ASN A 75 21.45 9.53 13.05
C ASN A 75 19.94 9.69 13.26
N LEU A 76 19.35 10.82 12.83
CA LEU A 76 17.94 11.14 13.06
C LEU A 76 16.97 10.05 12.57
N LEU A 77 17.31 9.39 11.45
CA LEU A 77 16.54 8.27 10.88
C LEU A 77 17.18 6.91 11.16
N SER A 78 18.22 6.85 11.98
CA SER A 78 18.94 5.59 12.16
C SER A 78 18.19 4.60 13.05
N LEU A 79 17.29 5.05 13.93
CA LEU A 79 16.43 4.10 14.63
C LEU A 79 15.35 3.53 13.70
N GLU A 80 14.81 4.33 12.76
CA GLU A 80 13.96 3.83 11.65
C GLU A 80 14.74 2.75 10.90
N GLN A 81 15.98 3.03 10.48
CA GLN A 81 16.80 2.06 9.75
C GLN A 81 17.11 0.80 10.57
N ILE A 82 17.54 0.92 11.84
CA ILE A 82 17.82 -0.25 12.69
C ILE A 82 16.56 -1.09 12.88
N TRP A 83 15.41 -0.45 13.06
CA TRP A 83 14.12 -1.13 13.21
C TRP A 83 13.72 -1.86 11.93
N ASP A 84 13.80 -1.17 10.79
CA ASP A 84 13.42 -1.69 9.48
C ASP A 84 14.31 -2.87 9.08
N ASP A 85 15.63 -2.72 9.26
CA ASP A 85 16.61 -3.74 8.93
C ASP A 85 16.39 -4.98 9.79
N ALA A 86 16.43 -4.83 11.12
CA ALA A 86 16.40 -5.97 12.05
C ALA A 86 15.05 -6.71 12.08
N ASN A 87 13.92 -6.00 11.95
CA ASN A 87 12.60 -6.62 12.08
C ASN A 87 11.98 -7.03 10.74
N TYR A 88 12.40 -6.42 9.63
CA TYR A 88 11.77 -6.69 8.33
C TYR A 88 12.76 -7.08 7.24
N MET A 89 13.81 -6.30 6.97
CA MET A 89 14.66 -6.56 5.79
C MET A 89 15.54 -7.80 5.97
N GLU A 90 16.03 -8.04 7.17
CA GLU A 90 16.79 -9.24 7.55
C GLU A 90 15.89 -10.47 7.78
N TYR A 91 14.58 -10.29 7.92
CA TYR A 91 13.63 -11.39 8.06
C TYR A 91 13.47 -12.14 6.74
N ARG A 92 13.81 -13.43 6.72
CA ARG A 92 13.97 -14.22 5.47
C ARG A 92 12.78 -15.10 5.11
N ASP A 93 11.81 -15.30 5.99
CA ASP A 93 10.59 -16.04 5.63
C ASP A 93 9.68 -15.24 4.69
N SER A 94 8.65 -15.89 4.15
CA SER A 94 7.68 -15.22 3.27
C SER A 94 7.10 -13.97 3.93
N THR A 95 6.92 -12.90 3.16
CA THR A 95 6.23 -11.70 3.65
C THR A 95 4.74 -11.95 3.88
N VAL A 96 4.16 -12.92 3.17
CA VAL A 96 2.74 -13.29 3.32
C VAL A 96 2.49 -13.74 4.75
N VAL A 97 1.50 -13.12 5.41
CA VAL A 97 1.16 -13.31 6.84
C VAL A 97 2.21 -12.80 7.83
N ASN A 98 3.49 -13.09 7.62
CA ASN A 98 4.53 -12.77 8.60
C ASN A 98 4.90 -11.29 8.64
N VAL A 99 4.75 -10.57 7.52
CA VAL A 99 5.09 -9.14 7.40
C VAL A 99 3.92 -8.34 6.82
N SER A 100 3.28 -8.83 5.76
CA SER A 100 2.16 -8.16 5.10
C SER A 100 0.94 -8.01 6.01
N PHE A 101 0.15 -6.97 5.80
CA PHE A 101 -1.17 -6.78 6.41
C PHE A 101 -2.26 -6.70 5.33
N PHE A 102 -3.53 -6.73 5.75
CA PHE A 102 -4.65 -6.56 4.82
C PHE A 102 -5.77 -5.70 5.41
N TYR A 103 -6.54 -5.06 4.53
CA TYR A 103 -7.80 -4.37 4.86
C TYR A 103 -8.93 -4.93 4.00
N GLY A 104 -10.06 -5.27 4.61
CA GLY A 104 -11.29 -5.58 3.90
C GLY A 104 -12.15 -4.33 3.81
N PHE A 105 -12.61 -3.99 2.61
CA PHE A 105 -13.46 -2.81 2.43
C PHE A 105 -14.92 -3.15 2.69
N VAL A 106 -15.63 -2.18 3.26
CA VAL A 106 -17.09 -2.26 3.38
C VAL A 106 -17.73 -2.17 1.99
N PRO A 107 -18.87 -2.85 1.76
CA PRO A 107 -19.61 -2.70 0.51
C PRO A 107 -19.99 -1.23 0.26
N MET A 108 -19.92 -0.81 -1.00
CA MET A 108 -20.36 0.53 -1.38
C MET A 108 -21.87 0.69 -1.24
N SER A 109 -22.34 1.91 -1.02
CA SER A 109 -23.77 2.26 -0.92
C SER A 109 -24.57 1.86 -2.17
N ARG A 110 -23.93 1.87 -3.35
CA ARG A 110 -24.51 1.48 -4.63
C ARG A 110 -23.74 0.35 -5.30
N PRO A 111 -24.43 -0.56 -6.00
CA PRO A 111 -23.79 -1.66 -6.71
C PRO A 111 -22.90 -1.13 -7.84
N LEU A 112 -21.67 -1.60 -7.88
CA LEU A 112 -20.72 -1.40 -8.98
C LEU A 112 -20.31 -2.75 -9.55
N SER A 113 -19.98 -2.79 -10.85
CA SER A 113 -19.24 -3.93 -11.40
C SER A 113 -17.78 -3.91 -10.91
N GLU A 114 -17.09 -5.04 -11.02
CA GLU A 114 -15.65 -5.14 -10.69
C GLU A 114 -14.82 -4.10 -11.47
N THR A 115 -15.08 -3.94 -12.78
CA THR A 115 -14.45 -2.90 -13.61
C THR A 115 -14.68 -1.50 -13.04
N GLN A 116 -15.94 -1.13 -12.78
CA GLN A 116 -16.28 0.21 -12.30
C GLN A 116 -15.64 0.50 -10.95
N PHE A 117 -15.60 -0.49 -10.05
CA PHE A 117 -14.98 -0.35 -8.75
C PHE A 117 -13.46 -0.20 -8.85
N ALA A 118 -12.80 -1.08 -9.61
CA ALA A 118 -11.35 -1.06 -9.82
C ALA A 118 -10.89 0.24 -10.50
N ALA A 119 -11.64 0.74 -11.50
CA ALA A 119 -11.34 1.99 -12.19
C ALA A 119 -11.42 3.21 -11.25
N ARG A 120 -12.40 3.22 -10.35
CA ARG A 120 -12.57 4.30 -9.37
C ARG A 120 -11.51 4.25 -8.27
N ILE A 121 -11.15 3.06 -7.80
CA ILE A 121 -9.99 2.88 -6.92
C ILE A 121 -8.74 3.46 -7.59
N ALA A 122 -8.44 3.03 -8.81
CA ALA A 122 -7.26 3.50 -9.54
C ALA A 122 -7.28 5.03 -9.74
N HIS A 123 -8.42 5.61 -10.13
CA HIS A 123 -8.56 7.05 -10.33
C HIS A 123 -8.25 7.85 -9.06
N HIS A 124 -8.91 7.52 -7.94
CA HIS A 124 -8.71 8.25 -6.69
C HIS A 124 -7.34 7.95 -6.07
N ALA A 125 -6.80 6.75 -6.26
CA ALA A 125 -5.43 6.42 -5.86
C ALA A 125 -4.40 7.31 -6.58
N LEU A 126 -4.58 7.51 -7.89
CA LEU A 126 -3.74 8.38 -8.70
C LEU A 126 -3.89 9.87 -8.33
N GLN A 127 -5.10 10.31 -7.96
CA GLN A 127 -5.31 11.65 -7.41
C GLN A 127 -4.55 11.84 -6.09
N PHE A 128 -4.60 10.86 -5.18
CA PHE A 128 -3.85 10.92 -3.93
C PHE A 128 -2.33 10.98 -4.19
N ARG A 129 -1.82 10.11 -5.08
CA ARG A 129 -0.41 10.14 -5.50
C ARG A 129 -0.01 11.49 -6.05
N LYS A 130 -0.84 12.09 -6.92
CA LYS A 130 -0.59 13.44 -7.45
C LYS A 130 -0.54 14.48 -6.34
N THR A 131 -1.53 14.52 -5.46
CA THR A 131 -1.59 15.44 -4.31
C THR A 131 -0.35 15.30 -3.41
N LEU A 132 0.10 14.08 -3.15
CA LEU A 132 1.34 13.82 -2.40
C LEU A 132 2.57 14.38 -3.12
N PHE A 133 2.73 14.10 -4.41
CA PHE A 133 3.91 14.51 -5.17
C PHE A 133 3.96 16.01 -5.47
N ASP A 134 2.81 16.65 -5.59
CA ASP A 134 2.67 18.10 -5.70
C ASP A 134 2.87 18.81 -4.34
N GLY A 135 3.09 18.06 -3.25
CA GLY A 135 3.28 18.60 -1.91
C GLY A 135 2.03 19.22 -1.28
N GLN A 136 0.85 18.85 -1.79
CA GLN A 136 -0.45 19.39 -1.40
C GLN A 136 -1.21 18.46 -0.44
N LEU A 137 -0.60 17.34 -0.02
CA LEU A 137 -1.23 16.43 0.91
C LEU A 137 -1.18 17.02 2.32
N GLU A 138 -2.34 17.31 2.91
CA GLU A 138 -2.40 17.88 4.26
C GLU A 138 -1.67 17.01 5.30
N PRO A 139 -1.01 17.60 6.30
CA PRO A 139 -0.37 16.86 7.39
C PRO A 139 -1.35 16.01 8.19
N ASP A 140 -0.87 14.87 8.68
CA ASP A 140 -1.62 14.06 9.64
C ASP A 140 -1.48 14.60 11.05
N PHE A 141 -2.53 14.42 11.86
CA PHE A 141 -2.57 14.87 13.25
C PHE A 141 -3.15 13.78 14.14
N ILE A 142 -2.65 13.68 15.37
CA ILE A 142 -3.24 12.83 16.40
C ILE A 142 -4.60 13.45 16.79
N ASP A 143 -5.66 12.64 16.77
CA ASP A 143 -7.01 13.15 17.01
C ASP A 143 -7.20 13.83 18.37
N LYS A 144 -6.57 13.26 19.40
CA LYS A 144 -6.73 13.64 20.81
C LYS A 144 -6.18 15.02 21.12
N ASP A 145 -5.00 15.35 20.63
CA ASP A 145 -4.25 16.57 21.02
C ASP A 145 -3.84 17.45 19.83
N LYS A 146 -4.18 17.03 18.60
CA LYS A 146 -3.85 17.71 17.36
C LYS A 146 -2.34 17.90 17.17
N SER A 147 -1.53 17.04 17.77
CA SER A 147 -0.09 16.99 17.52
C SER A 147 0.17 16.48 16.09
N PRO A 148 1.04 17.13 15.30
CA PRO A 148 1.35 16.69 13.94
C PRO A 148 2.12 15.36 13.94
N LEU A 149 1.79 14.49 12.99
CA LEU A 149 2.49 13.22 12.76
C LEU A 149 3.55 13.37 11.68
N CYS A 150 4.56 12.50 11.73
CA CYS A 150 5.61 12.43 10.72
C CYS A 150 5.05 11.86 9.41
N MET A 151 5.23 12.59 8.31
CA MET A 151 4.79 12.20 6.97
C MET A 151 5.91 11.54 6.14
N ASN A 152 7.05 11.18 6.76
CA ASN A 152 8.23 10.68 6.04
C ASN A 152 7.99 9.33 5.35
N SER A 153 7.22 8.42 5.96
CA SER A 153 6.96 7.07 5.42
C SER A 153 6.15 7.08 4.11
N TYR A 154 5.40 8.15 3.83
CA TYR A 154 4.71 8.34 2.53
C TYR A 154 5.66 8.28 1.33
N ARG A 155 6.97 8.45 1.53
CA ARG A 155 7.99 8.27 0.48
C ARG A 155 8.03 6.86 -0.10
N PHE A 156 7.51 5.88 0.61
CA PHE A 156 7.48 4.49 0.18
C PHE A 156 6.07 4.05 -0.29
N MET A 157 5.08 4.94 -0.31
CA MET A 157 3.71 4.56 -0.65
C MET A 157 3.51 4.23 -2.13
N PHE A 158 4.19 4.97 -3.02
CA PHE A 158 4.06 4.83 -4.46
C PHE A 158 5.41 4.65 -5.14
N ASP A 159 5.38 3.98 -6.29
CA ASP A 159 6.56 3.76 -7.14
C ASP A 159 7.68 3.02 -6.38
N ALA A 160 7.28 2.27 -5.36
CA ALA A 160 8.16 1.61 -4.43
C ALA A 160 7.89 0.11 -4.39
N CYS A 161 8.92 -0.65 -4.07
CA CYS A 161 8.85 -2.10 -3.95
C CYS A 161 9.89 -2.59 -2.96
N ARG A 162 9.54 -3.62 -2.18
CA ARG A 162 10.52 -4.39 -1.42
C ARG A 162 11.25 -5.34 -2.37
N MET A 163 12.57 -5.19 -2.47
CA MET A 163 13.42 -5.96 -3.36
C MET A 163 14.04 -7.14 -2.60
N PRO A 164 13.88 -8.38 -3.08
CA PRO A 164 14.56 -9.52 -2.47
C PRO A 164 16.08 -9.39 -2.69
N CYS A 165 16.85 -9.43 -1.60
CA CYS A 165 18.31 -9.36 -1.67
C CYS A 165 18.94 -10.10 -0.49
N LYS A 166 20.19 -10.55 -0.65
CA LYS A 166 20.95 -11.24 0.39
C LYS A 166 22.08 -10.34 0.91
N PRO A 167 22.34 -10.30 2.23
CA PRO A 167 21.65 -11.05 3.30
C PRO A 167 20.33 -10.40 3.77
N ALA A 168 20.05 -9.17 3.35
CA ALA A 168 18.86 -8.42 3.71
C ALA A 168 18.22 -7.83 2.45
N ASP A 169 16.89 -7.75 2.46
CA ASP A 169 16.12 -7.05 1.43
C ASP A 169 16.37 -5.53 1.51
N TYR A 170 15.84 -4.78 0.56
CA TYR A 170 15.83 -3.33 0.62
C TYR A 170 14.60 -2.77 -0.09
N VAL A 171 14.23 -1.52 0.21
CA VAL A 171 13.17 -0.85 -0.55
C VAL A 171 13.77 -0.06 -1.70
N ASN A 172 13.32 -0.36 -2.91
CA ASN A 172 13.61 0.44 -4.09
C ASN A 172 12.46 1.41 -4.36
N VAL A 173 12.77 2.65 -4.71
CA VAL A 173 11.80 3.67 -5.10
C VAL A 173 12.20 4.22 -6.45
N ASN A 174 11.42 3.92 -7.49
CA ASN A 174 11.71 4.27 -8.88
C ASN A 174 10.63 5.23 -9.43
N ARG A 175 10.77 6.52 -9.15
CA ARG A 175 9.81 7.54 -9.58
C ARG A 175 9.99 7.90 -11.05
N GLN A 176 8.99 7.55 -11.85
CA GLN A 176 8.88 7.95 -13.24
C GLN A 176 8.02 9.21 -13.39
N LYS A 177 8.32 10.04 -14.39
CA LYS A 177 7.58 11.29 -14.65
C LYS A 177 6.07 11.07 -14.83
N ILE A 178 5.71 10.07 -15.64
CA ILE A 178 4.32 9.66 -15.83
C ILE A 178 3.97 8.59 -14.79
N GLY A 179 4.79 7.54 -14.67
CA GLY A 179 4.49 6.37 -13.87
C GLY A 179 3.36 5.54 -14.48
N HIS A 180 3.00 4.45 -13.81
CA HIS A 180 1.95 3.56 -14.29
C HIS A 180 1.32 2.78 -13.14
N VAL A 181 0.15 2.20 -13.37
CA VAL A 181 -0.51 1.24 -12.50
C VAL A 181 -0.31 -0.14 -13.10
N ALA A 182 0.15 -1.09 -12.29
CA ALA A 182 0.20 -2.49 -12.69
C ALA A 182 -1.16 -3.14 -12.40
N VAL A 183 -1.71 -3.84 -13.38
CA VAL A 183 -2.97 -4.58 -13.26
C VAL A 183 -2.70 -6.05 -13.50
N VAL A 184 -3.19 -6.91 -12.60
CA VAL A 184 -3.04 -8.36 -12.72
C VAL A 184 -4.41 -9.04 -12.83
N HIS A 185 -4.55 -9.89 -13.84
CA HIS A 185 -5.74 -10.72 -14.06
C HIS A 185 -5.33 -12.12 -14.49
N LYS A 186 -5.76 -13.15 -13.76
CA LYS A 186 -5.38 -14.55 -13.98
C LYS A 186 -3.85 -14.73 -14.05
N GLY A 187 -3.11 -13.99 -13.21
CA GLY A 187 -1.65 -14.03 -13.14
C GLY A 187 -0.90 -13.42 -14.33
N ASN A 188 -1.60 -12.76 -15.25
CA ASN A 188 -1.02 -12.00 -16.34
C ASN A 188 -1.01 -10.52 -15.97
N TRP A 189 -0.03 -9.78 -16.47
CA TRP A 189 0.27 -8.43 -16.01
C TRP A 189 0.15 -7.41 -17.15
N TRP A 190 -0.40 -6.25 -16.81
CA TRP A 190 -0.55 -5.11 -17.71
C TRP A 190 -0.14 -3.82 -17.01
N SER A 191 0.32 -2.85 -17.79
CA SER A 191 0.69 -1.51 -17.35
C SER A 191 -0.27 -0.50 -17.98
N ILE A 192 -0.89 0.33 -17.14
CA ILE A 192 -1.73 1.47 -17.54
C ILE A 192 -1.02 2.76 -17.09
N PRO A 193 -0.75 3.75 -17.96
CA PRO A 193 -0.14 5.00 -17.52
C PRO A 193 -0.90 5.68 -16.39
N ALA A 194 -0.17 6.21 -15.42
CA ALA A 194 -0.75 6.85 -14.24
C ALA A 194 -1.34 8.23 -14.56
N THR A 195 -0.80 8.91 -15.57
CA THR A 195 -1.24 10.24 -16.01
C THR A 195 -1.22 10.36 -17.53
N THR A 196 -1.98 11.31 -18.06
CA THR A 196 -1.79 11.84 -19.42
C THR A 196 -0.47 12.63 -19.51
N ALA A 197 -0.06 12.98 -20.73
CA ALA A 197 1.25 13.63 -20.96
C ALA A 197 1.42 15.00 -20.26
N ASP A 198 0.32 15.68 -19.92
CA ASP A 198 0.27 16.92 -19.16
C ASP A 198 0.31 16.71 -17.62
N GLY A 199 0.35 15.47 -17.15
CA GLY A 199 0.40 15.12 -15.72
C GLY A 199 -0.97 15.03 -15.04
N THR A 200 -2.06 15.04 -15.82
CA THR A 200 -3.42 14.84 -15.29
C THR A 200 -3.69 13.34 -15.07
N PRO A 201 -4.21 12.91 -13.90
CA PRO A 201 -4.61 11.51 -13.70
C PRO A 201 -5.65 11.08 -14.74
N LEU A 202 -5.56 9.83 -15.23
CA LEU A 202 -6.56 9.29 -16.15
C LEU A 202 -7.98 9.36 -15.55
N SER A 203 -8.97 9.66 -16.39
CA SER A 203 -10.37 9.70 -15.97
C SER A 203 -10.91 8.30 -15.63
N VAL A 204 -11.98 8.24 -14.84
CA VAL A 204 -12.66 6.98 -14.52
C VAL A 204 -13.08 6.24 -15.79
N SER A 205 -13.59 6.94 -16.81
CA SER A 205 -14.03 6.29 -18.06
C SER A 205 -12.88 5.69 -18.87
N GLU A 206 -11.72 6.36 -18.93
CA GLU A 206 -10.53 5.80 -19.57
C GLU A 206 -10.02 4.57 -18.83
N LEU A 207 -10.01 4.60 -17.49
CA LEU A 207 -9.62 3.46 -16.66
C LEU A 207 -10.61 2.29 -16.80
N GLU A 208 -11.92 2.54 -16.82
CA GLU A 208 -12.94 1.52 -17.07
C GLU A 208 -12.71 0.82 -18.42
N GLN A 209 -12.48 1.59 -19.49
CA GLN A 209 -12.20 1.02 -20.82
C GLN A 209 -10.94 0.14 -20.83
N ASN A 210 -9.86 0.58 -20.19
CA ASN A 210 -8.61 -0.18 -20.10
C ASN A 210 -8.78 -1.46 -19.26
N ILE A 211 -9.48 -1.39 -18.11
CA ILE A 211 -9.73 -2.54 -17.24
C ILE A 211 -10.68 -3.55 -17.90
N ASP A 212 -11.75 -3.08 -18.56
CA ASP A 212 -12.64 -3.95 -19.35
C ASP A 212 -11.87 -4.67 -20.46
N TYR A 213 -10.97 -3.97 -21.15
CA TYR A 213 -10.11 -4.60 -22.14
C TYR A 213 -9.27 -5.72 -21.54
N ILE A 214 -8.66 -5.51 -20.38
CA ILE A 214 -7.83 -6.49 -19.66
C ILE A 214 -8.65 -7.73 -19.28
N ILE A 215 -9.81 -7.55 -18.63
CA ILE A 215 -10.69 -8.66 -18.18
C ILE A 215 -11.12 -9.54 -19.36
N ASN A 216 -11.32 -8.93 -20.54
CA ASN A 216 -11.76 -9.64 -21.74
C ASN A 216 -10.61 -10.27 -22.56
N GLN A 217 -9.35 -10.17 -22.13
CA GLN A 217 -8.25 -10.81 -22.86
C GLN A 217 -8.28 -12.35 -22.71
N PRO A 218 -8.18 -13.11 -23.82
CA PRO A 218 -8.10 -14.56 -23.78
C PRO A 218 -6.68 -15.00 -23.38
N VAL A 219 -6.42 -15.04 -22.09
CA VAL A 219 -5.11 -15.41 -21.53
C VAL A 219 -5.13 -16.78 -20.86
N LYS A 220 -4.01 -17.50 -20.94
CA LYS A 220 -3.71 -18.64 -20.06
C LYS A 220 -3.23 -18.11 -18.71
N GLU A 221 -3.35 -18.90 -17.66
CA GLU A 221 -2.87 -18.48 -16.34
C GLU A 221 -1.35 -18.26 -16.33
N GLY A 222 -0.93 -17.10 -15.82
CA GLY A 222 0.47 -16.77 -15.56
C GLY A 222 0.85 -17.02 -14.10
N PHE A 223 2.15 -17.08 -13.79
CA PHE A 223 2.62 -17.52 -12.45
C PHE A 223 3.65 -16.60 -11.79
N VAL A 224 3.97 -15.45 -12.38
CA VAL A 224 5.01 -14.53 -11.86
C VAL A 224 4.72 -14.08 -10.42
N GLY A 225 3.45 -13.83 -10.09
CA GLY A 225 3.07 -13.39 -8.75
C GLY A 225 3.44 -14.37 -7.63
N VAL A 226 3.42 -15.68 -7.91
CA VAL A 226 3.73 -16.74 -6.94
C VAL A 226 5.16 -16.61 -6.41
N LEU A 227 6.06 -16.03 -7.19
CA LEU A 227 7.46 -15.91 -6.80
C LEU A 227 7.64 -15.01 -5.57
N THR A 228 6.84 -13.96 -5.47
CA THR A 228 6.87 -13.00 -4.35
C THR A 228 6.42 -13.60 -3.02
N THR A 229 5.72 -14.73 -3.03
CA THR A 229 5.22 -15.39 -1.80
C THR A 229 6.21 -16.37 -1.19
N ARG A 230 7.40 -16.55 -1.79
CA ARG A 230 8.41 -17.48 -1.30
C ARG A 230 9.22 -16.88 -0.15
N ASN A 231 10.00 -17.74 0.50
CA ASN A 231 11.12 -17.31 1.35
C ASN A 231 12.02 -16.33 0.55
N ARG A 232 12.51 -15.28 1.22
CA ARG A 232 13.19 -14.14 0.60
C ARG A 232 14.49 -14.51 -0.10
N ASP A 233 15.25 -15.46 0.46
CA ASP A 233 16.47 -15.95 -0.18
C ASP A 233 16.16 -16.72 -1.47
N LYS A 234 15.11 -17.55 -1.45
CA LYS A 234 14.66 -18.28 -2.64
C LYS A 234 14.06 -17.36 -3.71
N TRP A 235 13.51 -16.21 -3.29
CA TRP A 235 13.04 -15.18 -4.20
C TRP A 235 14.21 -14.41 -4.82
N ALA A 236 15.23 -14.08 -4.02
CA ALA A 236 16.44 -13.38 -4.48
C ALA A 236 17.27 -14.18 -5.50
N ASP A 237 17.19 -15.51 -5.49
CA ASP A 237 17.95 -16.40 -6.39
C ASP A 237 17.30 -16.61 -7.77
N ILE A 238 16.15 -15.99 -8.06
CA ILE A 238 15.44 -16.25 -9.32
C ILE A 238 16.15 -15.60 -10.51
N ASP A 239 16.21 -16.35 -11.62
CA ASP A 239 16.89 -15.98 -12.85
C ASP A 239 16.34 -14.66 -13.45
N PRO A 240 17.22 -13.74 -13.89
CA PRO A 240 16.84 -12.44 -14.45
C PRO A 240 16.27 -12.51 -15.89
N THR A 241 15.94 -13.67 -16.43
CA THR A 241 15.37 -13.83 -17.79
C THR A 241 14.18 -12.88 -18.04
N ASN A 242 13.38 -12.59 -17.00
CA ASN A 242 12.24 -11.67 -17.05
C ASN A 242 12.47 -10.35 -16.30
N ALA A 243 13.72 -9.92 -16.14
CA ALA A 243 14.08 -8.75 -15.33
C ALA A 243 13.36 -7.46 -15.77
N ASP A 244 13.22 -7.21 -17.08
CA ASP A 244 12.52 -6.01 -17.59
C ASP A 244 11.04 -6.00 -17.20
N SER A 245 10.40 -7.18 -17.21
CA SER A 245 9.00 -7.35 -16.85
C SER A 245 8.77 -7.21 -15.35
N LEU A 246 9.67 -7.76 -14.53
CA LEU A 246 9.66 -7.54 -13.09
C LEU A 246 9.90 -6.07 -12.76
N ALA A 247 10.87 -5.41 -13.41
CA ALA A 247 11.16 -4.00 -13.22
C ALA A 247 9.97 -3.08 -13.54
N GLU A 248 9.14 -3.45 -14.53
CA GLU A 248 7.88 -2.75 -14.78
C GLU A 248 6.93 -2.87 -13.56
N ILE A 249 6.66 -4.09 -13.06
CA ILE A 249 5.77 -4.28 -11.89
C ILE A 249 6.33 -3.58 -10.63
N GLU A 250 7.64 -3.71 -10.39
CA GLU A 250 8.35 -3.12 -9.26
C GLU A 250 8.28 -1.59 -9.28
N SER A 251 8.33 -0.95 -10.45
CA SER A 251 8.25 0.50 -10.60
C SER A 251 6.83 1.08 -10.66
N ALA A 252 5.80 0.24 -10.71
CA ALA A 252 4.41 0.69 -10.71
C ALA A 252 4.07 1.57 -9.49
N ALA A 253 3.14 2.51 -9.63
CA ALA A 253 2.64 3.32 -8.53
C ALA A 253 2.02 2.44 -7.44
N PHE A 254 1.16 1.50 -7.83
CA PHE A 254 0.49 0.50 -7.00
C PHE A 254 -0.03 -0.62 -7.92
N VAL A 255 -0.58 -1.68 -7.34
CA VAL A 255 -1.16 -2.81 -8.09
C VAL A 255 -2.68 -2.89 -7.92
N ILE A 256 -3.40 -3.23 -8.99
CA ILE A 256 -4.81 -3.66 -8.97
C ILE A 256 -4.87 -5.15 -9.37
N ALA A 257 -5.39 -6.01 -8.50
CA ALA A 257 -5.69 -7.41 -8.78
C ALA A 257 -7.18 -7.60 -9.05
N LEU A 258 -7.49 -8.23 -10.19
CA LEU A 258 -8.84 -8.51 -10.67
C LEU A 258 -9.11 -10.02 -10.54
N ASP A 259 -9.81 -10.40 -9.47
CA ASP A 259 -10.01 -11.81 -9.07
C ASP A 259 -11.29 -12.41 -9.65
N GLY A 260 -12.14 -11.64 -10.33
CA GLY A 260 -13.35 -12.16 -10.97
C GLY A 260 -14.44 -12.57 -9.97
N MET A 261 -15.29 -13.52 -10.34
CA MET A 261 -16.40 -13.95 -9.49
C MET A 261 -15.95 -14.86 -8.34
N GLN A 262 -16.26 -14.48 -7.08
CA GLN A 262 -15.88 -15.21 -5.87
C GLN A 262 -17.05 -15.41 -4.90
N THR A 263 -16.98 -16.48 -4.10
CA THR A 263 -17.91 -16.77 -2.99
C THR A 263 -17.15 -16.68 -1.68
N LEU A 264 -17.31 -15.56 -0.98
CA LEU A 264 -16.57 -15.23 0.24
C LEU A 264 -17.55 -14.76 1.32
N ASP A 265 -18.37 -15.68 1.81
CA ASP A 265 -19.56 -15.37 2.62
C ASP A 265 -19.25 -15.04 4.09
N THR A 266 -18.01 -15.28 4.53
CA THR A 266 -17.62 -15.15 5.95
C THR A 266 -16.41 -14.23 6.12
N PRO A 267 -16.24 -13.59 7.29
CA PRO A 267 -15.02 -12.85 7.60
C PRO A 267 -13.73 -13.67 7.41
N VAL A 268 -13.79 -14.98 7.72
CA VAL A 268 -12.65 -15.91 7.56
C VAL A 268 -12.30 -16.17 6.10
N THR A 269 -13.30 -16.37 5.24
CA THR A 269 -13.04 -16.58 3.80
C THR A 269 -12.53 -15.31 3.14
N LYS A 270 -13.06 -14.14 3.52
CA LYS A 270 -12.56 -12.83 3.07
C LYS A 270 -11.13 -12.55 3.54
N SER A 271 -10.82 -12.80 4.81
CA SER A 271 -9.46 -12.59 5.33
C SER A 271 -8.44 -13.49 4.65
N ARG A 272 -8.76 -14.78 4.43
CA ARG A 272 -7.91 -15.69 3.65
C ARG A 272 -7.73 -15.22 2.21
N HIS A 273 -8.79 -14.78 1.55
CA HIS A 273 -8.71 -14.30 0.17
C HIS A 273 -7.79 -13.08 0.01
N LEU A 274 -7.88 -12.13 0.94
CA LEU A 274 -7.07 -10.91 0.93
C LEU A 274 -5.63 -11.19 1.36
N TRP A 275 -5.44 -11.89 2.48
CA TRP A 275 -4.14 -11.99 3.15
C TRP A 275 -3.30 -13.19 2.69
N HIS A 276 -3.92 -14.33 2.40
CA HIS A 276 -3.25 -15.57 1.98
C HIS A 276 -3.37 -15.84 0.47
N ALA A 277 -3.97 -14.92 -0.29
CA ALA A 277 -4.37 -15.16 -1.67
C ALA A 277 -5.35 -16.35 -1.81
N GLY A 278 -6.27 -16.51 -0.85
CA GLY A 278 -7.26 -17.58 -0.84
C GLY A 278 -6.76 -18.89 -0.22
N ASP A 279 -7.66 -19.87 -0.13
CA ASP A 279 -7.32 -21.17 0.43
C ASP A 279 -6.24 -21.87 -0.41
N GLY A 280 -5.21 -22.39 0.27
CA GLY A 280 -4.03 -22.95 -0.38
C GLY A 280 -3.23 -21.98 -1.28
N GLY A 281 -3.46 -20.66 -1.17
CA GLY A 281 -2.80 -19.67 -2.02
C GLY A 281 -3.28 -19.67 -3.47
N LYS A 282 -4.53 -20.07 -3.74
CA LYS A 282 -5.15 -20.16 -5.07
C LYS A 282 -4.92 -18.94 -5.98
N PHE A 283 -4.88 -17.74 -5.42
CA PHE A 283 -4.69 -16.48 -6.15
C PHE A 283 -3.27 -15.94 -6.06
N SER A 284 -2.28 -16.73 -5.61
CA SER A 284 -0.90 -16.25 -5.44
C SER A 284 -0.30 -15.73 -6.76
N SER A 285 -0.71 -16.30 -7.89
CA SER A 285 -0.37 -15.81 -9.23
C SER A 285 -0.86 -14.39 -9.49
N ASN A 286 -1.99 -14.01 -8.88
CA ASN A 286 -2.67 -12.72 -8.99
C ASN A 286 -2.31 -11.77 -7.83
N ARG A 287 -1.11 -11.91 -7.24
CA ARG A 287 -0.56 -11.04 -6.19
C ARG A 287 0.89 -10.69 -6.49
N PHE A 288 1.32 -9.54 -6.01
CA PHE A 288 2.72 -9.14 -5.93
C PHE A 288 2.94 -8.52 -4.55
N VAL A 289 3.26 -9.39 -3.58
CA VAL A 289 3.15 -9.06 -2.13
C VAL A 289 4.29 -8.16 -1.63
N ASP A 290 5.27 -7.89 -2.48
CA ASP A 290 6.35 -6.94 -2.24
C ASP A 290 5.93 -5.48 -2.49
N LYS A 291 4.69 -5.26 -2.97
CA LYS A 291 4.15 -3.93 -3.24
C LYS A 291 3.57 -3.30 -1.97
N PRO A 292 3.91 -2.03 -1.64
CA PRO A 292 3.34 -1.33 -0.49
C PRO A 292 1.80 -1.26 -0.50
N ALA A 293 1.20 -1.13 -1.69
CA ALA A 293 -0.23 -1.11 -1.87
C ALA A 293 -0.65 -1.96 -3.08
N GLN A 294 -1.43 -3.01 -2.81
CA GLN A 294 -2.12 -3.78 -3.82
C GLN A 294 -3.61 -3.89 -3.48
N PHE A 295 -4.46 -3.30 -4.33
CA PHE A 295 -5.91 -3.41 -4.20
C PHE A 295 -6.40 -4.67 -4.88
N ILE A 296 -7.25 -5.43 -4.20
CA ILE A 296 -7.86 -6.65 -4.70
C ILE A 296 -9.34 -6.36 -4.92
N CYS A 297 -9.81 -6.54 -6.15
CA CYS A 297 -11.20 -6.35 -6.56
C CYS A 297 -11.77 -7.69 -7.03
N TRP A 298 -13.03 -7.96 -6.69
CA TRP A 298 -13.73 -9.15 -7.16
C TRP A 298 -15.23 -8.88 -7.27
N THR A 299 -15.93 -9.71 -8.04
CA THR A 299 -17.39 -9.75 -8.08
C THR A 299 -17.90 -10.76 -7.05
N ASP A 300 -18.69 -10.30 -6.08
CA ASP A 300 -19.34 -11.18 -5.12
C ASP A 300 -20.46 -11.98 -5.80
N GLN A 301 -20.36 -13.31 -5.78
CA GLN A 301 -21.29 -14.19 -6.48
C GLN A 301 -22.73 -14.06 -5.97
N SER A 302 -22.92 -13.81 -4.67
CA SER A 302 -24.26 -13.75 -4.06
C SER A 302 -25.04 -12.49 -4.47
N SER A 303 -24.35 -11.36 -4.56
CA SER A 303 -24.97 -10.06 -4.84
C SER A 303 -24.76 -9.59 -6.28
N ASN A 304 -23.85 -10.24 -7.03
CA ASN A 304 -23.38 -9.79 -8.34
C ASN A 304 -22.88 -8.34 -8.33
N THR A 305 -22.19 -7.95 -7.25
CA THR A 305 -21.64 -6.61 -7.06
C THR A 305 -20.17 -6.68 -6.64
N ALA A 306 -19.42 -5.63 -6.96
CA ALA A 306 -18.03 -5.54 -6.59
C ALA A 306 -17.84 -5.52 -5.08
N ARG A 307 -16.74 -6.14 -4.66
CA ARG A 307 -16.15 -6.02 -3.33
C ARG A 307 -14.65 -5.79 -3.52
N GLY A 308 -13.99 -5.36 -2.46
CA GLY A 308 -12.55 -5.27 -2.49
C GLY A 308 -11.89 -5.19 -1.13
N GLY A 309 -10.58 -5.07 -1.21
CA GLY A 309 -9.72 -4.84 -0.08
C GLY A 309 -8.33 -4.47 -0.57
N LEU A 310 -7.39 -4.47 0.36
CA LEU A 310 -5.98 -4.21 0.09
C LEU A 310 -5.13 -5.25 0.83
N ILE A 311 -4.04 -5.65 0.20
CA ILE A 311 -2.88 -6.25 0.88
C ILE A 311 -1.71 -5.26 0.76
N GLY A 312 -1.02 -5.05 1.88
CA GLY A 312 0.09 -4.10 1.98
C GLY A 312 1.35 -4.74 2.51
N GLU A 313 2.50 -4.29 2.00
CA GLU A 313 3.83 -4.62 2.50
C GLU A 313 4.19 -3.64 3.63
N HIS A 314 4.64 -4.14 4.78
CA HIS A 314 4.77 -3.34 6.03
C HIS A 314 6.18 -2.77 6.23
N SER A 315 7.21 -3.30 5.56
CA SER A 315 8.60 -3.17 6.01
C SER A 315 9.16 -1.76 6.12
N ALA A 316 8.67 -0.81 5.32
CA ALA A 316 9.17 0.57 5.31
C ALA A 316 8.08 1.62 5.56
N MET A 317 6.85 1.20 5.81
CA MET A 317 5.74 2.11 6.08
C MET A 317 4.72 1.46 7.01
N ASP A 318 4.45 2.14 8.12
CA ASP A 318 3.40 1.75 9.05
C ASP A 318 2.02 1.74 8.37
N GLY A 319 1.08 0.99 8.95
CA GLY A 319 -0.27 0.84 8.39
C GLY A 319 -1.08 2.15 8.34
N THR A 320 -0.84 3.12 9.23
CA THR A 320 -1.66 4.33 9.35
C THR A 320 -1.72 5.17 8.05
N PRO A 321 -0.60 5.47 7.37
CA PRO A 321 -0.62 6.07 6.03
C PRO A 321 -1.51 5.34 5.02
N ILE A 322 -1.51 4.00 5.02
CA ILE A 322 -2.35 3.19 4.11
C ILE A 322 -3.82 3.22 4.52
N VAL A 323 -4.14 3.32 5.82
CA VAL A 323 -5.53 3.56 6.28
C VAL A 323 -6.05 4.85 5.69
N ARG A 324 -5.35 5.98 5.87
CA ARG A 324 -5.73 7.28 5.31
C ARG A 324 -5.87 7.22 3.79
N PHE A 325 -4.97 6.51 3.12
CA PHE A 325 -5.02 6.32 1.68
C PHE A 325 -6.29 5.56 1.23
N CYS A 326 -6.62 4.46 1.92
CA CYS A 326 -7.85 3.71 1.67
C CYS A 326 -9.10 4.54 1.94
N GLU A 327 -9.15 5.25 3.06
CA GLU A 327 -10.28 6.13 3.42
C GLU A 327 -10.51 7.20 2.37
N PHE A 328 -9.43 7.89 1.94
CA PHE A 328 -9.53 8.88 0.86
C PHE A 328 -10.16 8.28 -0.40
N ILE A 329 -9.74 7.08 -0.81
CA ILE A 329 -10.29 6.42 -1.99
C ILE A 329 -11.78 6.11 -1.79
N LEU A 330 -12.12 5.37 -0.74
CA LEU A 330 -13.49 4.90 -0.51
C LEU A 330 -14.47 6.06 -0.31
N GLU A 331 -14.09 7.10 0.44
CA GLU A 331 -14.92 8.28 0.62
C GLU A 331 -15.19 9.02 -0.69
N ASN A 332 -14.20 9.16 -1.57
CA ASN A 332 -14.39 9.85 -2.83
C ASN A 332 -15.26 9.04 -3.80
N ILE A 333 -15.19 7.71 -3.74
CA ILE A 333 -16.13 6.82 -4.44
C ILE A 333 -17.55 7.07 -3.91
N GLU A 334 -17.76 7.04 -2.59
CA GLU A 334 -19.07 7.24 -1.98
C GLU A 334 -19.65 8.63 -2.26
N LYS A 335 -18.85 9.70 -2.13
CA LYS A 335 -19.24 11.08 -2.47
C LYS A 335 -19.72 11.19 -3.92
N PHE A 336 -19.13 10.43 -4.85
CA PHE A 336 -19.63 10.36 -6.22
C PHE A 336 -20.96 9.63 -6.32
N LEU A 337 -21.11 8.48 -5.64
CA LEU A 337 -22.33 7.68 -5.66
C LEU A 337 -23.54 8.42 -5.06
N HIS A 338 -23.33 9.20 -3.99
CA HIS A 338 -24.36 10.05 -3.39
C HIS A 338 -24.76 11.24 -4.27
N ARG A 339 -23.84 11.84 -5.05
CA ARG A 339 -24.22 12.90 -6.01
C ARG A 339 -25.15 12.40 -7.12
N LEU A 340 -25.15 11.09 -7.40
CA LEU A 340 -26.13 10.47 -8.29
C LEU A 340 -27.50 10.22 -7.61
N GLU A 341 -27.65 10.55 -6.32
CA GLU A 341 -28.93 10.54 -5.58
C GLU A 341 -29.64 11.88 -5.60
N GLU A 342 -28.90 12.99 -5.68
CA GLU A 342 -29.49 14.31 -5.75
C GLU A 342 -30.37 14.40 -7.01
N PRO A 343 -31.67 14.69 -6.88
CA PRO A 343 -32.52 14.88 -8.04
C PRO A 343 -31.92 16.02 -8.86
N VAL A 344 -31.49 15.72 -10.09
CA VAL A 344 -31.09 16.75 -11.05
C VAL A 344 -32.24 17.74 -11.10
N ASP A 345 -32.01 18.97 -10.64
CA ASP A 345 -33.01 20.02 -10.76
C ASP A 345 -33.35 20.15 -12.24
N ARG A 346 -34.57 19.74 -12.60
CA ARG A 346 -35.06 19.73 -13.97
C ARG A 346 -35.11 21.14 -14.56
N SER A 347 -34.99 22.19 -13.73
CA SER A 347 -34.81 23.57 -14.17
C SER A 347 -33.47 23.82 -14.89
N ILE A 348 -32.40 23.11 -14.50
CA ILE A 348 -31.05 23.25 -15.09
C ILE A 348 -30.89 22.35 -16.32
N ALA A 349 -31.56 21.20 -16.36
CA ALA A 349 -31.52 20.28 -17.50
C ALA A 349 -32.15 20.86 -18.78
N ASN A 350 -33.14 21.75 -18.65
CA ASN A 350 -33.80 22.41 -19.79
C ASN A 350 -33.01 23.61 -20.35
N ALA A 351 -31.91 24.02 -19.72
CA ALA A 351 -31.06 25.12 -20.21
C ALA A 351 -29.95 24.65 -21.19
N ARG A 352 -29.86 23.34 -21.48
CA ARG A 352 -28.86 22.75 -22.40
C ARG A 352 -29.46 22.04 -23.62
N THR A 353 -30.72 22.29 -23.94
CA THR A 353 -31.32 21.86 -25.20
C THR A 353 -31.44 23.05 -26.15
N ASP A 354 -30.31 23.55 -26.62
CA ASP A 354 -30.24 24.22 -27.92
C ASP A 354 -29.01 23.68 -28.66
N ASN A 355 -29.18 22.51 -29.27
CA ASN A 355 -28.19 21.88 -30.14
C ASN A 355 -28.83 21.72 -31.52
N SER A 356 -28.80 22.80 -32.30
CA SER A 356 -28.90 22.71 -33.75
C SER A 356 -27.50 22.42 -34.32
N MET A 357 -27.11 21.15 -34.42
CA MET A 357 -26.08 20.73 -35.39
C MET A 357 -26.15 19.22 -35.71
N PRO A 358 -26.01 18.79 -36.98
CA PRO A 358 -26.35 17.43 -37.39
C PRO A 358 -25.22 16.41 -37.16
N LEU A 359 -25.62 15.15 -36.95
CA LEU A 359 -24.76 13.96 -36.89
C LEU A 359 -24.04 13.69 -38.24
N HIS A 360 -22.92 14.36 -38.51
CA HIS A 360 -21.89 13.78 -39.38
C HIS A 360 -20.52 14.45 -39.24
N GLN A 361 -19.67 13.91 -38.36
CA GLN A 361 -18.25 13.77 -38.68
C GLN A 361 -17.57 12.73 -37.76
N LYS A 362 -17.20 11.61 -38.39
CA LYS A 362 -16.30 10.57 -37.88
C LYS A 362 -14.85 10.92 -38.27
N MET A 363 -13.91 10.28 -37.56
CA MET A 363 -12.45 10.09 -37.80
C MET A 363 -11.57 11.09 -37.04
N MET A 364 -10.59 10.67 -36.22
CA MET A 364 -9.60 9.59 -36.44
C MET A 364 -9.39 8.69 -35.21
N MET A 365 -9.23 7.39 -35.48
CA MET A 365 -8.67 6.40 -34.56
C MET A 365 -7.21 6.74 -34.23
N ARG A 366 -6.94 7.00 -32.95
CA ARG A 366 -5.64 6.74 -32.31
C ARG A 366 -5.90 5.69 -31.23
N SER A 367 -4.99 4.73 -31.08
CA SER A 367 -5.11 3.47 -30.31
C SER A 367 -6.17 3.48 -29.19
N LYS A 368 -7.21 2.62 -29.30
CA LYS A 368 -8.39 2.62 -28.41
C LYS A 368 -8.11 2.32 -26.93
N TYR A 369 -6.92 1.81 -26.61
CA TYR A 369 -6.52 1.43 -25.26
C TYR A 369 -5.07 1.86 -25.05
N ILE A 370 -4.75 2.30 -23.83
CA ILE A 370 -3.38 2.68 -23.44
C ILE A 370 -2.90 1.65 -22.42
N VAL A 371 -2.92 0.38 -22.83
CA VAL A 371 -2.49 -0.76 -22.01
C VAL A 371 -1.29 -1.41 -22.68
N LYS A 372 -0.23 -1.64 -21.91
CA LYS A 372 0.94 -2.44 -22.32
C LYS A 372 0.90 -3.78 -21.59
N THR A 373 0.93 -4.89 -22.31
CA THR A 373 1.14 -6.21 -21.69
C THR A 373 2.57 -6.29 -21.15
N ILE A 374 2.74 -6.78 -19.92
CA ILE A 374 4.02 -7.09 -19.30
C ILE A 374 4.29 -8.57 -19.58
N GLN A 375 5.31 -8.88 -20.39
CA GLN A 375 5.57 -10.25 -20.84
C GLN A 375 6.19 -11.08 -19.71
N SER A 376 5.44 -12.03 -19.17
CA SER A 376 5.90 -12.96 -18.13
C SER A 376 6.66 -14.16 -18.66
#